data_AF-A0A8J5MNM8-F1
#
_entry.id   AF-A0A8J5MNM8-F1
#
_cell.length_a   1.000
_cell.length_b   1.000
_cell.length_c   1.000
_cell.angle_alpha   90.00
_cell.angle_beta   90.00
_cell.angle_gamma   90.00
#
_symmetry.space_group_name_H-M   'P 1'
#
loop_
_entity.id
_entity.type
_entity.pdbx_description
1 polymer ?
#
loop_
_entity_poly.entity_id
_entity_poly.type
_entity_poly.pdbx_seq_one_letter_code
_entity_poly.pdbx_strand_id
1 'polypeptide(L)'
;LVFVFLACLASVIVAAPQLGQQQDRPPHIAIIRDDRQDFGDGNFIYEFVSENDGTFATVLYVADENGYRPESDLIPTTPPVPDHAQEQIRVAEEQRRQGVVWDQRGFRVNR
;
A
#
# COMPACT_ATOMS: atom_id res chain seq x y z
N LEU A 1 29.38 50.47 -18.91
CA LEU A 1 29.83 49.55 -17.84
C LEU A 1 28.78 49.42 -16.74
N VAL A 2 28.33 50.50 -16.09
CA VAL A 2 27.24 50.48 -15.07
C VAL A 2 25.93 49.84 -15.58
N PHE A 3 25.50 50.14 -16.82
CA PHE A 3 24.29 49.56 -17.41
C PHE A 3 24.34 48.04 -17.63
N VAL A 4 25.53 47.46 -17.83
CA VAL A 4 25.69 46.00 -18.02
C VAL A 4 25.55 45.28 -16.69
N PHE A 5 26.10 45.86 -15.62
CA PHE A 5 25.92 45.34 -14.25
C PHE A 5 24.46 45.40 -13.81
N LEU A 6 23.75 46.49 -14.13
CA LEU A 6 22.33 46.66 -13.80
C LEU A 6 21.45 45.64 -14.56
N ALA A 7 21.75 45.38 -15.83
CA ALA A 7 21.06 44.37 -16.62
C ALA A 7 21.33 42.93 -16.10
N CYS A 8 22.56 42.62 -15.68
CA CYS A 8 22.91 41.32 -15.11
C CYS A 8 22.25 41.07 -13.74
N LEU A 9 22.07 42.10 -12.91
CA LEU A 9 21.36 41.96 -11.63
C LEU A 9 19.86 41.76 -11.81
N ALA A 10 19.25 42.40 -12.83
CA ALA A 10 17.82 42.26 -13.11
C ALA A 10 17.44 40.87 -13.63
N SER A 11 18.30 40.21 -14.41
CA SER A 11 18.03 38.85 -14.90
C SER A 11 18.06 37.78 -13.81
N VAL A 12 18.88 37.96 -12.77
CA VAL A 12 18.97 37.01 -11.63
C VAL A 12 17.69 37.04 -10.78
N ILE A 13 17.05 38.21 -10.62
CA ILE A 13 15.83 38.36 -9.80
C ILE A 13 14.62 37.68 -10.47
N VAL A 14 14.52 37.71 -11.80
CA VAL A 14 13.38 37.15 -12.56
C VAL A 14 13.48 35.63 -12.74
N ALA A 15 14.68 35.05 -12.59
CA ALA A 15 14.92 33.61 -12.71
C ALA A 15 14.96 32.86 -11.37
N ALA A 16 14.81 33.54 -10.23
CA ALA A 16 14.76 32.87 -8.93
C ALA A 16 13.53 31.95 -8.88
N PRO A 17 13.69 30.62 -8.67
CA PRO A 17 12.57 29.71 -8.63
C PRO A 17 11.65 30.09 -7.46
N GLN A 18 10.42 30.51 -7.77
CA GLN A 18 9.21 30.47 -6.93
C GLN A 18 9.43 30.45 -5.41
N LEU A 19 9.93 31.56 -4.85
CA LEU A 19 10.01 31.78 -3.39
C LEU A 19 8.62 31.91 -2.73
N GLY A 20 7.55 32.09 -3.53
CA GLY A 20 6.19 32.37 -3.05
C GLY A 20 5.15 31.27 -3.27
N GLN A 21 5.53 30.06 -3.72
CA GLN A 21 4.57 28.98 -4.03
C GLN A 21 4.63 27.79 -3.06
N GLN A 22 5.45 27.88 -2.02
CA GLN A 22 5.60 26.79 -1.04
C GLN A 22 4.44 26.75 -0.02
N GLN A 23 3.72 27.86 0.18
CA GLN A 23 2.79 28.04 1.30
C GLN A 23 1.48 27.24 1.17
N ASP A 24 1.07 26.85 -0.04
CA ASP A 24 -0.19 26.12 -0.32
C ASP A 24 0.02 24.65 -0.72
N ARG A 25 1.25 24.11 -0.59
CA ARG A 25 1.42 22.66 -0.77
C ARG A 25 0.78 21.93 0.42
N PRO A 26 -0.03 20.89 0.17
CA PRO A 26 -0.42 19.99 1.25
C PRO A 26 0.86 19.47 1.92
N PRO A 27 0.84 19.22 3.24
CA PRO A 27 1.98 18.66 3.94
C PRO A 27 2.40 17.37 3.23
N HIS A 28 3.55 17.41 2.56
CA HIS A 28 4.20 16.21 2.08
C HIS A 28 4.89 15.58 3.29
N ILE A 29 4.58 14.32 3.58
CA ILE A 29 5.34 13.56 4.56
C ILE A 29 6.61 13.13 3.85
N ALA A 30 7.77 13.68 4.21
CA ALA A 30 9.02 13.27 3.59
C ALA A 30 9.46 11.89 4.09
N ILE A 31 10.22 11.19 3.25
CA ILE A 31 10.97 10.01 3.65
C ILE A 31 12.37 10.51 4.03
N ILE A 32 12.73 10.36 5.31
CA ILE A 32 14.01 10.88 5.84
C ILE A 32 15.15 9.85 5.79
N ARG A 33 14.83 8.57 5.64
CA ARG A 33 15.77 7.48 5.31
C ARG A 33 15.09 6.53 4.33
N ASP A 34 15.83 6.11 3.31
CA ASP A 34 15.43 5.10 2.34
C ASP A 34 16.67 4.22 2.07
N ASP A 35 16.59 2.95 2.43
CA ASP A 35 17.62 1.93 2.20
C ASP A 35 17.01 0.81 1.38
N ARG A 36 17.71 0.38 0.33
CA ARG A 36 17.20 -0.59 -0.64
C ARG A 36 18.28 -1.60 -0.94
N GLN A 37 17.96 -2.87 -0.73
CA GLN A 37 18.83 -3.99 -1.03
C GLN A 37 18.21 -4.84 -2.12
N ASP A 38 18.95 -5.02 -3.21
CA ASP A 38 18.64 -5.94 -4.30
C ASP A 38 19.60 -7.13 -4.19
N PHE A 39 19.04 -8.33 -4.08
CA PHE A 39 19.80 -9.57 -3.97
C PHE A 39 20.13 -10.18 -5.34
N GLY A 40 19.57 -9.68 -6.43
CA GLY A 40 19.81 -10.16 -7.80
C GLY A 40 19.12 -11.48 -8.14
N ASP A 41 18.34 -12.04 -7.22
CA ASP A 41 17.60 -13.30 -7.36
C ASP A 41 16.08 -13.09 -7.42
N GLY A 42 15.62 -11.84 -7.53
CA GLY A 42 14.20 -11.47 -7.47
C GLY A 42 13.72 -11.10 -6.07
N ASN A 43 14.58 -11.20 -5.05
CA ASN A 43 14.29 -10.73 -3.70
C ASN A 43 14.79 -9.30 -3.50
N PHE A 44 14.00 -8.50 -2.78
CA PHE A 44 14.38 -7.14 -2.40
C PHE A 44 13.96 -6.84 -0.96
N ILE A 45 14.72 -5.96 -0.30
CA ILE A 45 14.33 -5.33 0.96
C ILE A 45 14.28 -3.82 0.75
N TYR A 46 13.17 -3.22 1.17
CA TYR A 46 13.01 -1.77 1.25
C TYR A 46 12.82 -1.37 2.71
N GLU A 47 13.68 -0.51 3.23
CA GLU A 47 13.55 0.07 4.56
C GLU A 47 13.40 1.58 4.45
N PHE A 48 12.44 2.17 5.14
CA PHE A 48 12.29 3.62 5.14
C PHE A 48 11.78 4.18 6.46
N VAL A 49 12.03 5.47 6.66
CA VAL A 49 11.59 6.23 7.83
C VAL A 49 10.81 7.46 7.40
N SER A 50 9.60 7.62 7.92
CA SER A 50 8.71 8.77 7.71
C SER A 50 9.09 9.98 8.57
N GLU A 51 9.05 11.20 8.01
CA GLU A 51 9.30 12.46 8.74
C GLU A 51 8.22 12.80 9.77
N ASN A 52 6.97 12.39 9.51
CA ASN A 52 5.83 12.80 10.32
C ASN A 52 5.92 12.27 11.76
N ASP A 53 6.27 11.00 11.89
CA ASP A 53 6.17 10.20 13.12
C ASP A 53 7.43 9.37 13.39
N GLY A 54 8.43 9.43 12.50
CA GLY A 54 9.61 8.57 12.60
C GLY A 54 9.27 7.10 12.36
N THR A 55 8.09 6.78 11.80
CA THR A 55 7.69 5.38 11.56
C THR A 55 8.70 4.72 10.64
N PHE A 56 9.37 3.71 11.18
CA PHE A 56 10.23 2.80 10.44
C PHE A 56 9.37 1.69 9.86
N ALA A 57 9.53 1.44 8.56
CA ALA A 57 8.85 0.35 7.88
C ALA A 57 9.84 -0.46 7.06
N THR A 58 9.61 -1.77 7.04
CA THR A 58 10.31 -2.72 6.18
C THR A 58 9.30 -3.37 5.24
N VAL A 59 9.66 -3.48 3.96
CA VAL A 59 8.93 -4.24 2.96
C VAL A 59 9.87 -5.29 2.38
N LEU A 60 9.51 -6.56 2.59
CA LEU A 60 10.17 -7.69 1.96
C LEU A 60 9.43 -8.01 0.67
N TYR A 61 10.19 -8.20 -0.40
CA TYR A 61 9.66 -8.50 -1.71
C TYR A 61 10.26 -9.82 -2.19
N VAL A 62 9.40 -10.80 -2.49
CA VAL A 62 9.80 -12.06 -3.13
C VAL A 62 9.08 -12.18 -4.47
N ALA A 63 9.84 -12.33 -5.55
CA ALA A 63 9.32 -12.70 -6.87
C ALA A 63 10.00 -13.97 -7.38
N ASP A 64 9.24 -15.07 -7.41
CA ASP A 64 9.68 -16.39 -7.88
C ASP A 64 8.61 -17.06 -8.77
N GLU A 65 8.69 -18.37 -8.99
CA GLU A 65 7.72 -19.10 -9.82
C GLU A 65 6.27 -19.05 -9.27
N ASN A 66 6.10 -18.81 -7.97
CA ASN A 66 4.79 -18.63 -7.35
C ASN A 66 4.31 -17.16 -7.43
N GLY A 67 5.03 -16.31 -8.16
CA GLY A 67 4.67 -14.93 -8.44
C GLY A 67 5.15 -13.93 -7.39
N TYR A 68 4.52 -12.75 -7.40
CA TYR A 68 4.85 -11.63 -6.52
C TYR A 68 4.21 -11.79 -5.12
N ARG A 69 5.04 -11.78 -4.07
CA ARG A 69 4.61 -11.88 -2.67
C ARG A 69 5.32 -10.85 -1.78
N PRO A 70 4.71 -9.69 -1.54
CA PRO A 70 5.25 -8.71 -0.60
C PRO A 70 4.82 -9.01 0.84
N GLU A 71 5.70 -8.76 1.80
CA GLU A 71 5.43 -8.86 3.24
C GLU A 71 5.84 -7.55 3.94
N SER A 72 4.90 -6.95 4.68
CA SER A 72 5.11 -5.75 5.47
C SER A 72 3.91 -5.50 6.39
N ASP A 73 4.16 -4.88 7.54
CA ASP A 73 3.11 -4.38 8.45
C ASP A 73 2.25 -3.28 7.81
N LEU A 74 2.73 -2.67 6.71
CA LEU A 74 2.00 -1.66 5.95
C LEU A 74 0.97 -2.26 4.98
N ILE A 75 1.02 -3.57 4.73
CA ILE A 75 0.08 -4.22 3.82
C ILE A 75 -1.25 -4.43 4.55
N PRO A 76 -2.38 -3.96 3.97
CA PRO A 76 -3.69 -4.18 4.58
C PRO A 76 -3.96 -5.67 4.81
N THR A 77 -4.39 -6.02 6.01
CA THR A 77 -4.84 -7.37 6.31
C THR A 77 -6.25 -7.60 5.76
N THR A 78 -6.56 -8.84 5.39
CA THR A 78 -7.91 -9.20 4.96
C THR A 78 -8.89 -8.99 6.13
N PRO A 79 -10.07 -8.36 5.90
CA PRO A 79 -11.06 -8.19 6.95
C PRO A 79 -11.51 -9.55 7.50
N PRO A 80 -12.00 -9.61 8.75
CA PRO A 80 -12.55 -10.84 9.31
C PRO A 80 -13.71 -11.34 8.47
N VAL A 81 -13.91 -12.66 8.45
CA VAL A 81 -15.02 -13.30 7.73
C VAL A 81 -16.35 -12.77 8.29
N PRO A 82 -17.29 -12.29 7.44
CA PRO A 82 -18.57 -11.76 7.90
C PRO A 82 -19.39 -12.78 8.71
N ASP A 83 -20.09 -12.33 9.75
CA ASP A 83 -20.90 -13.19 10.65
C ASP A 83 -21.90 -14.07 9.90
N HIS A 84 -22.56 -13.54 8.87
CA HIS A 84 -23.52 -14.30 8.09
C HIS A 84 -22.87 -15.47 7.32
N ALA A 85 -21.61 -15.34 6.91
CA ALA A 85 -20.89 -16.41 6.23
C ALA A 85 -20.53 -17.53 7.21
N GLN A 86 -20.14 -17.18 8.43
CA GLN A 86 -19.92 -18.14 9.51
C GLN A 86 -21.23 -18.87 9.85
N GLU A 87 -22.34 -18.15 9.92
CA GLU A 87 -23.68 -18.72 10.15
C GLU A 87 -24.12 -19.64 9.01
N GLN A 88 -23.88 -19.27 7.75
CA GLN A 88 -24.14 -20.14 6.59
C GLN A 88 -23.35 -21.45 6.68
N ILE A 89 -22.07 -21.40 7.05
CA ILE A 89 -21.24 -22.60 7.26
C ILE A 89 -21.84 -23.46 8.38
N ARG A 90 -22.20 -22.86 9.52
CA ARG A 90 -22.82 -23.55 10.66
C ARG A 90 -24.13 -24.25 10.26
N VAL A 91 -25.00 -23.55 9.54
CA VAL A 91 -26.28 -24.10 9.05
C VAL A 91 -26.03 -25.22 8.04
N ALA A 92 -25.09 -25.04 7.11
CA ALA A 92 -24.73 -26.08 6.15
C ALA A 92 -24.13 -27.33 6.81
N GLU A 93 -23.36 -27.18 7.89
CA GLU A 93 -22.86 -28.30 8.69
C GLU A 93 -23.96 -29.04 9.42
N GLU A 94 -24.90 -28.30 10.03
CA GLU A 94 -26.05 -28.88 10.72
C GLU A 94 -26.93 -29.68 9.74
N GLN A 95 -27.20 -29.12 8.56
CA GLN A 95 -27.89 -29.82 7.48
C GLN A 95 -27.15 -31.10 7.06
N ARG A 96 -25.82 -31.05 6.95
CA ARG A 96 -25.00 -32.24 6.68
C ARG A 96 -25.12 -33.30 7.77
N ARG A 97 -25.10 -32.91 9.04
CA ARG A 97 -25.28 -33.83 10.20
C ARG A 97 -26.67 -34.46 10.24
N GLN A 98 -27.69 -33.70 9.84
CA GLN A 98 -29.06 -34.17 9.70
C GLN A 98 -29.26 -35.03 8.43
N GLY A 99 -28.21 -35.22 7.61
CA GLY A 99 -28.28 -35.99 6.38
C GLY A 99 -29.18 -35.34 5.31
N VAL A 100 -29.35 -34.01 5.34
CA VAL A 100 -30.14 -33.27 4.36
C VAL A 100 -29.56 -33.47 2.96
N VAL A 101 -30.40 -33.89 2.02
CA VAL A 101 -30.02 -34.09 0.62
C VAL A 101 -30.80 -33.11 -0.25
N TRP A 102 -30.10 -32.51 -1.21
CA TRP A 102 -30.65 -31.55 -2.17
C TRP A 102 -30.62 -32.14 -3.58
N ASP A 103 -31.66 -31.90 -4.39
CA ASP A 103 -31.63 -32.24 -5.82
C ASP A 103 -30.83 -31.19 -6.62
N GLN A 104 -30.65 -31.43 -7.92
CA GLN A 104 -29.91 -30.52 -8.82
C GLN A 104 -30.58 -29.15 -9.01
N ARG A 105 -31.84 -28.99 -8.59
CA ARG A 105 -32.59 -27.74 -8.68
C ARG A 105 -32.58 -26.96 -7.36
N GLY A 106 -31.98 -27.52 -6.31
CA GLY A 106 -31.90 -26.91 -4.98
C GLY A 106 -33.09 -27.21 -4.06
N PHE A 107 -33.91 -28.23 -4.36
CA PHE A 107 -34.99 -28.66 -3.47
C PHE A 107 -34.54 -29.80 -2.55
N ARG A 108 -34.90 -29.71 -1.27
CA ARG A 108 -34.63 -30.77 -0.28
C ARG A 108 -35.44 -32.01 -0.62
N VAL A 109 -34.80 -33.18 -0.72
CA VAL A 109 -35.45 -34.45 -1.12
C VAL A 109 -35.76 -35.38 0.04
N ASN A 110 -35.21 -35.15 1.24
CA ASN A 110 -35.50 -35.93 2.44
C ASN A 110 -36.35 -35.13 3.44
N ARG A 111 -37.33 -35.79 4.08
CA ARG A 111 -38.26 -35.17 5.05
C ARG A 111 -37.63 -35.14 6.44
#